data_AF-A0A0L0UQK4-F1
#
_entry.id   AF-A0A0L0UQK4-F1
#
_cell.length_a   1.000
_cell.length_b   1.000
_cell.length_c   1.000
_cell.angle_alpha   90.00
_cell.angle_beta   90.00
_cell.angle_gamma   90.00
#
_symmetry.space_group_name_H-M   'P 1'
#
loop_
_entity.id
_entity.type
_entity.pdbx_description
1 polymer ?
#
loop_
_entity_poly.entity_id
_entity_poly.type
_entity_poly.pdbx_seq_one_letter_code
_entity_poly.pdbx_strand_id
1 'polypeptide(L)'
;MARAKKPQLPVLAPDPPLVNDKTAPPSTVHTHTTDTKLKIPEVKAPLATSTNENWQLPVAMGQGFSTFIDHDTELDGQGYPLLPNRSTVYVRPVGAEIMNFDSVGFSNTNNVESRTKGQWKVIHVTCLGVMLCDWAECDYTGPPPTGRNKIKELLERNPGCPGTAGRCTGKIYHQHCSGTKCRFDIHESGWGLLRHKGFHDHPWPTPKKPDRLALSEVAVEVKKNPKATALQLKIGNTGRADEPIKSVVDIHESLGNDDRLRYYRRQILNNVVDGPEKMNGGGDNFLHDMFQWLEKGLHIISDSWTKGEEHFTFQTDWMSQRLLERSGEGNKLYSGGLISD
;
A
#
# COMPACT_ATOMS: atom_id res chain seq x y z
N MET A 1 36.04 5.35 36.25
CA MET A 1 36.49 6.21 35.14
C MET A 1 35.38 7.19 34.79
N ALA A 2 35.76 8.44 34.52
CA ALA A 2 34.93 9.64 34.67
C ALA A 2 33.83 9.81 33.60
N ARG A 3 32.68 10.31 34.04
CA ARG A 3 31.53 10.72 33.23
C ARG A 3 31.81 12.11 32.62
N ALA A 4 31.91 12.21 31.31
CA ALA A 4 32.07 13.50 30.63
C ALA A 4 30.72 14.23 30.49
N LYS A 5 30.67 15.47 30.99
CA LYS A 5 29.55 16.42 30.88
C LYS A 5 29.41 16.94 29.44
N LYS A 6 28.18 17.01 28.93
CA LYS A 6 27.84 17.77 27.71
C LYS A 6 27.90 19.28 27.99
N PRO A 7 28.42 20.11 27.08
CA PRO A 7 28.32 21.57 27.17
C PRO A 7 26.89 22.05 26.94
N GLN A 8 26.49 23.06 27.71
CA GLN A 8 25.19 23.72 27.67
C GLN A 8 25.33 25.00 26.84
N LEU A 9 24.52 25.17 25.79
CA LEU A 9 24.48 26.39 24.97
C LEU A 9 23.43 27.38 25.53
N PRO A 10 23.61 28.69 25.33
CA PRO A 10 22.89 29.73 26.09
C PRO A 10 21.43 29.89 25.68
N VAL A 11 20.60 30.19 26.66
CA VAL A 11 19.20 30.60 26.53
C VAL A 11 19.16 32.06 26.04
N LEU A 12 18.51 32.33 24.91
CA LEU A 12 18.12 33.68 24.50
C LEU A 12 16.71 33.97 25.03
N ALA A 13 16.58 35.12 25.68
CA ALA A 13 15.34 35.64 26.26
C ALA A 13 14.36 36.12 25.16
N PRO A 14 13.05 36.17 25.44
CA PRO A 14 12.05 36.67 24.50
C PRO A 14 12.01 38.21 24.46
N ASP A 15 11.81 38.76 23.27
CA ASP A 15 11.57 40.20 23.07
C ASP A 15 10.19 40.65 23.63
N PRO A 16 10.07 41.89 24.14
CA PRO A 16 8.85 42.42 24.75
C PRO A 16 7.81 42.90 23.72
N PRO A 17 6.53 43.05 24.12
CA PRO A 17 5.45 43.41 23.21
C PRO A 17 5.45 44.91 22.89
N LEU A 18 5.20 45.26 21.63
CA LEU A 18 4.87 46.63 21.22
C LEU A 18 3.39 46.90 21.52
N VAL A 19 3.17 47.71 22.56
CA VAL A 19 1.94 48.46 22.78
C VAL A 19 2.11 49.80 22.08
N ASN A 20 1.14 50.21 21.27
CA ASN A 20 0.88 51.63 21.12
C ASN A 20 -0.61 51.91 21.01
N ASP A 21 -0.98 52.94 21.76
CA ASP A 21 -2.31 53.29 22.21
C ASP A 21 -2.66 54.68 21.62
N LYS A 22 -3.96 54.97 21.52
CA LYS A 22 -4.60 56.30 21.46
C LYS A 22 -5.10 56.91 20.12
N THR A 23 -6.44 56.83 20.00
CA THR A 23 -7.48 57.91 19.85
C THR A 23 -7.53 58.76 18.57
N ALA A 24 -8.58 58.70 17.72
CA ALA A 24 -10.01 59.16 17.81
C ALA A 24 -10.22 60.56 17.13
N PRO A 25 -11.43 61.07 16.74
CA PRO A 25 -12.81 60.62 17.05
C PRO A 25 -13.80 60.77 15.82
N PRO A 26 -15.13 61.04 15.94
CA PRO A 26 -16.18 60.14 15.44
C PRO A 26 -17.10 60.78 14.37
N SER A 27 -17.98 59.98 13.76
CA SER A 27 -19.17 60.51 13.07
C SER A 27 -20.39 59.72 13.49
N THR A 28 -21.19 60.36 14.34
CA THR A 28 -22.48 59.93 14.82
C THR A 28 -23.54 60.37 13.80
N VAL A 29 -24.33 59.44 13.28
CA VAL A 29 -25.67 59.75 12.78
C VAL A 29 -26.63 58.77 13.45
N HIS A 30 -27.40 59.29 14.39
CA HIS A 30 -28.62 58.65 14.87
C HIS A 30 -29.68 58.81 13.78
N THR A 31 -30.50 57.79 13.54
CA THR A 31 -31.91 57.84 13.97
C THR A 31 -32.75 56.61 13.60
N HIS A 32 -33.65 56.29 14.52
CA HIS A 32 -34.94 55.58 14.41
C HIS A 32 -34.97 54.04 14.35
N THR A 33 -35.01 53.49 15.57
CA THR A 33 -35.73 52.29 16.01
C THR A 33 -37.16 52.21 15.44
N THR A 34 -37.51 51.06 14.86
CA THR A 34 -38.84 50.44 15.05
C THR A 34 -38.64 48.94 15.23
N ASP A 35 -39.04 48.48 16.42
CA ASP A 35 -39.05 47.09 16.84
C ASP A 35 -40.06 46.28 16.01
N THR A 36 -39.62 45.15 15.45
CA THR A 36 -40.49 43.98 15.28
C THR A 36 -39.68 42.73 15.55
N LYS A 37 -39.73 42.31 16.82
CA LYS A 37 -39.08 41.14 17.39
C LYS A 37 -39.82 39.87 16.94
N LEU A 38 -39.36 39.24 15.86
CA LEU A 38 -39.72 37.85 15.55
C LEU A 38 -39.03 36.91 16.55
N LYS A 39 -39.81 36.33 17.47
CA LYS A 39 -39.36 35.26 18.38
C LYS A 39 -39.11 33.99 17.57
N ILE A 40 -37.85 33.71 17.27
CA ILE A 40 -37.42 32.36 16.89
C ILE A 40 -37.17 31.60 18.20
N PRO A 41 -37.84 30.45 18.46
CA PRO A 41 -37.56 29.66 19.65
C PRO A 41 -36.14 29.10 19.57
N GLU A 42 -35.34 29.42 20.58
CA GLU A 42 -34.00 28.88 20.81
C GLU A 42 -34.12 27.37 21.10
N VAL A 43 -33.94 26.56 20.05
CA VAL A 43 -33.78 25.12 20.21
C VAL A 43 -32.44 24.90 20.89
N LYS A 44 -32.47 24.64 22.21
CA LYS A 44 -31.32 24.13 22.95
C LYS A 44 -30.87 22.84 22.27
N ALA A 45 -29.79 22.92 21.50
CA ALA A 45 -29.07 21.75 21.04
C ALA A 45 -28.75 20.90 22.27
N PRO A 46 -29.07 19.58 22.29
CA PRO A 46 -28.66 18.73 23.38
C PRO A 46 -27.14 18.79 23.48
N LEU A 47 -26.68 19.21 24.65
CA LEU A 47 -25.28 19.16 25.04
C LEU A 47 -24.82 17.71 24.86
N ALA A 48 -24.04 17.44 23.82
CA ALA A 48 -23.50 16.12 23.54
C ALA A 48 -22.53 15.74 24.67
N THR A 49 -23.05 14.99 25.63
CA THR A 49 -22.28 14.42 26.72
C THR A 49 -21.29 13.43 26.14
N SER A 50 -20.01 13.76 26.23
CA SER A 50 -18.90 12.87 25.93
C SER A 50 -18.87 11.74 26.98
N THR A 51 -18.98 10.49 26.52
CA THR A 51 -18.21 9.33 27.00
C THR A 51 -18.61 8.07 26.22
N ASN A 52 -17.61 7.51 25.51
CA ASN A 52 -17.62 6.27 24.70
C ASN A 52 -18.38 6.29 23.35
N GLU A 53 -17.85 7.03 22.38
CA GLU A 53 -18.26 6.92 20.97
C GLU A 53 -18.10 5.48 20.42
N ASN A 54 -19.11 4.99 19.69
CA ASN A 54 -19.35 3.64 19.12
C ASN A 54 -18.19 2.91 18.40
N TRP A 55 -17.08 2.65 19.09
CA TRP A 55 -15.96 1.83 18.62
C TRP A 55 -15.82 0.53 19.43
N GLN A 56 -16.91 0.03 19.99
CA GLN A 56 -16.93 -1.29 20.59
C GLN A 56 -16.86 -2.38 19.51
N LEU A 57 -16.54 -3.61 19.93
CA LEU A 57 -16.60 -4.77 19.03
C LEU A 57 -18.06 -4.98 18.58
N PRO A 58 -18.30 -5.23 17.29
CA PRO A 58 -19.65 -5.37 16.74
C PRO A 58 -20.22 -6.77 17.02
N VAL A 59 -20.52 -7.08 18.29
CA VAL A 59 -20.99 -8.42 18.71
C VAL A 59 -22.30 -8.82 18.03
N ALA A 60 -23.19 -7.86 17.76
CA ALA A 60 -24.45 -8.09 17.06
C ALA A 60 -24.29 -8.32 15.53
N MET A 61 -23.09 -8.11 14.98
CA MET A 61 -22.77 -8.27 13.56
C MET A 61 -23.85 -7.67 12.64
N GLY A 62 -24.36 -8.43 11.67
CA GLY A 62 -25.37 -7.97 10.71
C GLY A 62 -26.73 -7.59 11.30
N GLN A 63 -27.02 -7.90 12.57
CA GLN A 63 -28.25 -7.42 13.24
C GLN A 63 -28.12 -5.98 13.74
N GLY A 64 -26.89 -5.49 13.95
CA GLY A 64 -26.63 -4.15 14.49
C GLY A 64 -26.00 -3.17 13.51
N PHE A 65 -25.61 -3.63 12.32
CA PHE A 65 -24.87 -2.83 11.35
C PHE A 65 -25.42 -3.02 9.93
N SER A 66 -25.56 -1.92 9.22
CA SER A 66 -25.87 -1.85 7.79
C SER A 66 -24.81 -1.02 7.07
N THR A 67 -24.60 -1.30 5.78
CA THR A 67 -23.74 -0.46 4.94
C THR A 67 -24.37 0.92 4.76
N PHE A 68 -23.57 1.96 4.96
CA PHE A 68 -23.91 3.35 4.75
C PHE A 68 -22.68 4.05 4.15
N ILE A 69 -22.80 4.53 2.91
CA ILE A 69 -21.73 5.24 2.22
C ILE A 69 -22.06 6.72 2.29
N ASP A 70 -21.20 7.48 2.95
CA ASP A 70 -21.34 8.93 3.08
C ASP A 70 -20.67 9.65 1.91
N HIS A 71 -20.93 10.95 1.80
CA HIS A 71 -20.38 11.82 0.76
C HIS A 71 -18.85 11.82 0.78
N ASP A 72 -18.25 12.15 -0.35
CA ASP A 72 -16.79 12.21 -0.58
C ASP A 72 -16.05 10.88 -0.34
N THR A 73 -16.79 9.77 -0.25
CA THR A 73 -16.22 8.42 -0.28
C THR A 73 -16.06 7.95 -1.72
N GLU A 74 -14.88 7.49 -2.10
CA GLU A 74 -14.66 6.85 -3.41
C GLU A 74 -14.78 5.34 -3.29
N LEU A 75 -15.63 4.77 -4.15
CA LEU A 75 -15.86 3.34 -4.25
C LEU A 75 -15.03 2.75 -5.39
N ASP A 76 -14.59 1.51 -5.24
CA ASP A 76 -14.02 0.73 -6.35
C ASP A 76 -15.12 0.10 -7.23
N GLY A 77 -14.70 -0.65 -8.25
CA GLY A 77 -15.62 -1.32 -9.18
C GLY A 77 -16.54 -2.38 -8.54
N GLN A 78 -16.25 -2.85 -7.32
CA GLN A 78 -17.14 -3.75 -6.57
C GLN A 78 -18.10 -3.00 -5.63
N GLY A 79 -18.05 -1.67 -5.62
CA GLY A 79 -18.80 -0.84 -4.67
C GLY A 79 -18.20 -0.83 -3.26
N TYR A 80 -16.95 -1.28 -3.10
CA TYR A 80 -16.25 -1.22 -1.83
C TYR A 80 -15.65 0.18 -1.62
N PRO A 81 -15.80 0.79 -0.44
CA PRO A 81 -15.23 2.11 -0.15
C PRO A 81 -13.70 2.03 0.01
N LEU A 82 -13.00 2.19 -1.11
CA LEU A 82 -11.55 2.19 -1.17
C LEU A 82 -10.97 3.43 -0.50
N LEU A 83 -11.62 4.58 -0.65
CA LEU A 83 -11.26 5.83 0.01
C LEU A 83 -12.45 6.28 0.88
N PRO A 84 -12.68 5.63 2.04
CA PRO A 84 -13.77 6.00 2.92
C PRO A 84 -13.56 7.40 3.48
N ASN A 85 -14.62 8.20 3.49
CA ASN A 85 -14.61 9.55 4.05
C ASN A 85 -15.85 9.78 4.92
N ARG A 86 -15.89 10.90 5.65
CA ARG A 86 -16.99 11.29 6.54
C ARG A 86 -17.42 10.15 7.47
N SER A 87 -18.69 9.76 7.50
CA SER A 87 -19.21 8.73 8.40
C SER A 87 -19.53 7.42 7.66
N THR A 88 -18.63 6.93 6.81
CA THR A 88 -18.84 5.69 6.03
C THR A 88 -18.72 4.42 6.88
N VAL A 89 -19.69 3.52 6.70
CA VAL A 89 -19.73 2.17 7.29
C VAL A 89 -19.97 1.15 6.18
N TYR A 90 -19.20 0.08 6.15
CA TYR A 90 -19.37 -0.98 5.16
C TYR A 90 -19.35 -2.34 5.81
N VAL A 91 -20.44 -3.09 5.62
CA VAL A 91 -20.59 -4.45 6.12
C VAL A 91 -20.17 -5.42 5.02
N ARG A 92 -19.28 -6.35 5.36
CA ARG A 92 -18.97 -7.53 4.55
C ARG A 92 -19.75 -8.73 5.10
N PRO A 93 -20.77 -9.23 4.38
CA PRO A 93 -21.45 -10.46 4.75
C PRO A 93 -20.52 -11.68 4.72
N VAL A 94 -20.91 -12.73 5.44
CA VAL A 94 -20.23 -14.03 5.38
C VAL A 94 -20.28 -14.56 3.94
N GLY A 95 -19.16 -15.05 3.42
CA GLY A 95 -19.05 -15.59 2.05
C GLY A 95 -18.95 -14.54 0.94
N ALA A 96 -19.02 -13.24 1.24
CA ALA A 96 -18.86 -12.20 0.22
C ALA A 96 -17.40 -12.08 -0.25
N GLU A 97 -17.19 -12.09 -1.56
CA GLU A 97 -15.90 -11.93 -2.22
C GLU A 97 -15.64 -10.45 -2.56
N ILE A 98 -15.11 -9.72 -1.60
CA ILE A 98 -14.71 -8.31 -1.77
C ILE A 98 -13.18 -8.25 -1.74
N MET A 99 -12.56 -8.00 -2.89
CA MET A 99 -11.12 -8.16 -3.08
C MET A 99 -10.31 -7.21 -2.19
N ASN A 100 -10.77 -5.97 -2.06
CA ASN A 100 -10.11 -4.91 -1.31
C ASN A 100 -10.49 -4.86 0.18
N PHE A 101 -11.34 -5.77 0.67
CA PHE A 101 -11.73 -5.75 2.07
C PHE A 101 -10.53 -5.95 2.99
N ASP A 102 -10.47 -5.16 4.07
CA ASP A 102 -9.31 -5.00 4.98
C ASP A 102 -8.18 -4.08 4.50
N SER A 103 -8.40 -3.36 3.39
CA SER A 103 -7.44 -2.39 2.84
C SER A 103 -8.10 -1.06 2.46
N VAL A 104 -7.30 0.00 2.37
CA VAL A 104 -7.73 1.34 1.90
C VAL A 104 -6.75 1.85 0.86
N GLY A 105 -7.19 2.76 0.00
CA GLY A 105 -6.40 3.30 -1.11
C GLY A 105 -5.40 4.40 -0.71
N PHE A 106 -5.57 5.04 0.44
CA PHE A 106 -4.69 6.12 0.90
C PHE A 106 -3.48 5.60 1.70
N SER A 107 -2.38 6.37 1.70
CA SER A 107 -1.21 6.08 2.53
C SER A 107 -1.55 6.07 4.01
N ASN A 108 -1.27 4.96 4.68
CA ASN A 108 -1.65 4.77 6.07
C ASN A 108 -0.57 4.01 6.86
N THR A 109 -0.69 4.10 8.18
CA THR A 109 -0.14 3.11 9.10
C THR A 109 -1.28 2.30 9.69
N ASN A 110 -1.01 1.04 10.00
CA ASN A 110 -1.98 0.17 10.63
C ASN A 110 -1.44 -0.43 11.93
N ASN A 111 -2.37 -0.66 12.87
CA ASN A 111 -2.14 -1.48 14.05
C ASN A 111 -3.15 -2.63 14.02
N VAL A 112 -2.67 -3.85 14.22
CA VAL A 112 -3.49 -5.06 14.18
C VAL A 112 -3.54 -5.67 15.56
N GLU A 113 -4.75 -5.91 16.05
CA GLU A 113 -5.02 -6.52 17.33
C GLU A 113 -5.88 -7.77 17.16
N SER A 114 -5.58 -8.79 17.96
CA SER A 114 -6.43 -9.95 18.15
C SER A 114 -7.23 -9.78 19.43
N ARG A 115 -8.55 -9.95 19.37
CA ARG A 115 -9.46 -9.80 20.51
C ARG A 115 -10.30 -11.05 20.71
N THR A 116 -10.80 -11.22 21.94
CA THR A 116 -11.67 -12.34 22.32
C THR A 116 -11.06 -13.69 21.94
N LYS A 117 -9.82 -13.94 22.38
CA LYS A 117 -9.07 -15.18 22.12
C LYS A 117 -8.89 -15.53 20.63
N GLY A 118 -8.81 -14.54 19.74
CA GLY A 118 -8.60 -14.76 18.31
C GLY A 118 -9.86 -14.69 17.44
N GLN A 119 -11.04 -14.62 18.06
CA GLN A 119 -12.31 -14.55 17.34
C GLN A 119 -12.45 -13.28 16.50
N TRP A 120 -11.79 -12.19 16.91
CA TRP A 120 -11.82 -10.91 16.22
C TRP A 120 -10.41 -10.43 15.87
N LYS A 121 -10.18 -10.15 14.59
CA LYS A 121 -9.06 -9.35 14.10
C LYS A 121 -9.53 -7.90 13.94
N VAL A 122 -8.90 -7.00 14.67
CA VAL A 122 -9.18 -5.55 14.61
C VAL A 122 -8.00 -4.85 13.95
N ILE A 123 -8.26 -4.07 12.91
CA ILE A 123 -7.22 -3.27 12.24
C ILE A 123 -7.58 -1.80 12.41
N HIS A 124 -6.74 -1.06 13.13
CA HIS A 124 -6.83 0.39 13.21
C HIS A 124 -5.99 1.00 12.10
N VAL A 125 -6.60 1.88 11.29
CA VAL A 125 -5.93 2.52 10.15
C VAL A 125 -5.85 4.02 10.40
N THR A 126 -4.63 4.54 10.33
CA THR A 126 -4.32 5.96 10.50
C THR A 126 -3.83 6.52 9.18
N CYS A 127 -4.58 7.46 8.59
CA CYS A 127 -4.15 8.14 7.38
C CYS A 127 -2.92 9.00 7.65
N LEU A 128 -1.94 8.93 6.75
CA LEU A 128 -0.74 9.75 6.81
C LEU A 128 -0.94 11.10 6.11
N GLY A 129 -2.00 11.29 5.32
CA GLY A 129 -2.19 12.45 4.45
C GLY A 129 -1.49 12.29 3.12
N VAL A 130 -0.96 13.38 2.58
CA VAL A 130 -0.46 13.46 1.20
C VAL A 130 0.81 14.32 1.08
N MET A 131 1.69 13.99 0.14
CA MET A 131 2.82 14.84 -0.26
C MET A 131 2.38 15.75 -1.39
N LEU A 132 2.49 17.06 -1.21
CA LEU A 132 2.07 18.07 -2.18
C LEU A 132 3.26 18.89 -2.66
N CYS A 133 3.10 19.55 -3.80
CA CYS A 133 4.03 20.57 -4.26
C CYS A 133 3.56 21.96 -3.81
N ASP A 134 4.51 22.84 -3.48
CA ASP A 134 4.24 24.25 -3.14
C ASP A 134 3.99 25.14 -4.38
N TRP A 135 4.25 24.65 -5.58
CA TRP A 135 3.99 25.38 -6.82
C TRP A 135 2.54 25.20 -7.26
N ALA A 136 1.79 26.31 -7.37
CA ALA A 136 0.34 26.31 -7.59
C ALA A 136 -0.13 25.60 -8.88
N GLU A 137 0.70 25.59 -9.92
CA GLU A 137 0.39 24.94 -11.21
C GLU A 137 0.79 23.46 -11.22
N CYS A 138 1.31 22.92 -10.10
CA CYS A 138 1.69 21.53 -9.97
C CYS A 138 0.62 20.73 -9.24
N ASP A 139 0.04 19.74 -9.92
CA ASP A 139 -0.97 18.82 -9.40
C ASP A 139 -0.37 17.58 -8.69
N TYR A 140 0.92 17.63 -8.35
CA TYR A 140 1.60 16.51 -7.73
C TYR A 140 0.98 16.14 -6.37
N THR A 141 0.46 14.91 -6.29
CA THR A 141 -0.18 14.33 -5.11
C THR A 141 0.49 12.98 -4.77
N GLY A 142 1.65 13.04 -4.14
CA GLY A 142 2.45 11.85 -3.84
C GLY A 142 2.03 11.12 -2.56
N PRO A 143 2.18 9.78 -2.50
CA PRO A 143 1.96 9.03 -1.27
C PRO A 143 3.10 9.27 -0.27
N PRO A 144 2.81 9.66 1.00
CA PRO A 144 3.81 9.76 2.04
C PRO A 144 4.49 8.41 2.33
N PRO A 145 5.80 8.39 2.65
CA PRO A 145 6.47 7.21 3.18
C PRO A 145 5.81 6.70 4.48
N THR A 146 5.59 5.39 4.58
CA THR A 146 4.88 4.77 5.72
C THR A 146 5.77 4.42 6.92
N GLY A 147 7.09 4.35 6.72
CA GLY A 147 8.02 3.99 7.78
C GLY A 147 8.15 5.08 8.86
N ARG A 148 8.41 4.67 10.11
CA ARG A 148 8.63 5.60 11.22
C ARG A 148 9.73 6.60 10.86
N ASN A 149 9.46 7.89 11.09
CA ASN A 149 10.33 9.03 10.77
C ASN A 149 10.69 9.20 9.27
N LYS A 150 10.19 8.36 8.36
CA LYS A 150 10.56 8.42 6.93
C LYS A 150 10.05 9.65 6.21
N ILE A 151 8.91 10.19 6.63
CA ILE A 151 8.41 11.48 6.11
C ILE A 151 9.39 12.60 6.46
N LYS A 152 9.82 12.66 7.73
CA LYS A 152 10.80 13.66 8.19
C LYS A 152 12.14 13.52 7.46
N GLU A 153 12.69 12.30 7.39
CA GLU A 153 13.93 12.03 6.64
C GLU A 153 13.84 12.44 5.17
N LEU A 154 12.67 12.22 4.53
CA LEU A 154 12.45 12.62 3.14
C LEU A 154 12.49 14.15 3.02
N LEU A 155 11.76 14.87 3.88
CA LEU A 155 11.71 16.34 3.84
C LEU A 155 13.06 16.98 4.18
N GLU A 156 13.83 16.40 5.11
CA GLU A 156 15.18 16.87 5.45
C GLU A 156 16.19 16.76 4.30
N ARG A 157 15.99 15.80 3.38
CA ARG A 157 16.79 15.70 2.14
C ARG A 157 16.46 16.78 1.12
N ASN A 158 15.38 17.54 1.34
CA ASN A 158 14.88 18.58 0.45
C ASN A 158 14.83 18.13 -1.04
N PRO A 159 14.12 17.04 -1.36
CA PRO A 159 14.02 16.54 -2.72
C PRO A 159 13.23 17.51 -3.60
N GLY A 160 13.62 17.59 -4.87
CA GLY A 160 12.80 18.26 -5.89
C GLY A 160 11.45 17.57 -6.08
N CYS A 161 10.47 18.33 -6.57
CA CYS A 161 9.16 17.77 -6.88
C CYS A 161 9.24 16.75 -8.02
N PRO A 162 8.70 15.52 -7.85
CA PRO A 162 8.60 14.55 -8.94
C PRO A 162 7.63 14.96 -10.05
N GLY A 163 6.76 15.95 -9.78
CA GLY A 163 5.82 16.50 -10.74
C GLY A 163 6.47 16.92 -12.06
N THR A 164 5.70 16.82 -13.15
CA THR A 164 6.18 17.13 -14.51
C THR A 164 7.42 16.31 -14.91
N ALA A 165 7.49 15.05 -14.45
CA ALA A 165 8.64 14.15 -14.64
C ALA A 165 9.96 14.73 -14.08
N GLY A 166 9.90 15.38 -12.92
CA GLY A 166 11.05 15.97 -12.24
C GLY A 166 11.50 17.32 -12.79
N ARG A 167 10.74 17.92 -13.72
CA ARG A 167 10.99 19.27 -14.24
C ARG A 167 10.40 20.37 -13.37
N CYS A 168 9.52 20.01 -12.43
CA CYS A 168 8.95 20.96 -11.50
C CYS A 168 10.05 21.50 -10.56
N THR A 169 10.14 22.82 -10.46
CA THR A 169 11.09 23.51 -9.57
C THR A 169 10.55 23.72 -8.15
N GLY A 170 9.28 23.38 -7.92
CA GLY A 170 8.65 23.43 -6.61
C GLY A 170 9.24 22.42 -5.63
N LYS A 171 9.04 22.68 -4.35
CA LYS A 171 9.41 21.79 -3.25
C LYS A 171 8.21 20.98 -2.81
N ILE A 172 8.48 19.79 -2.30
CA ILE A 172 7.44 18.97 -1.70
C ILE A 172 7.29 19.30 -0.22
N TYR A 173 6.06 19.31 0.25
CA TYR A 173 5.73 19.37 1.67
C TYR A 173 4.70 18.29 2.01
N HIS A 174 4.58 17.99 3.29
CA HIS A 174 3.64 17.00 3.80
C HIS A 174 2.40 17.70 4.37
N GLN A 175 1.24 17.44 3.79
CA GLN A 175 -0.04 17.79 4.40
C GLN A 175 -0.50 16.60 5.25
N HIS A 176 -0.29 16.71 6.56
CA HIS A 176 -0.67 15.66 7.51
C HIS A 176 -2.20 15.58 7.68
N CYS A 177 -2.77 14.38 7.56
CA CYS A 177 -4.18 14.15 7.84
C CYS A 177 -4.42 14.01 9.34
N SER A 178 -5.32 14.82 9.91
CA SER A 178 -5.75 14.68 11.30
C SER A 178 -7.26 14.70 11.41
N GLY A 179 -7.80 14.13 12.49
CA GLY A 179 -9.25 14.12 12.75
C GLY A 179 -10.02 12.96 12.12
N THR A 180 -9.35 12.04 11.42
CA THR A 180 -9.99 10.83 10.85
C THR A 180 -9.72 9.60 11.71
N LYS A 181 -10.68 8.67 11.74
CA LYS A 181 -10.57 7.35 12.38
C LYS A 181 -11.10 6.31 11.42
N CYS A 182 -10.29 5.29 11.13
CA CYS A 182 -10.68 4.17 10.30
C CYS A 182 -10.37 2.86 11.03
N ARG A 183 -11.30 1.90 10.97
CA ARG A 183 -11.13 0.57 11.58
C ARG A 183 -11.80 -0.50 10.76
N PHE A 184 -11.15 -1.66 10.73
CA PHE A 184 -11.75 -2.92 10.33
C PHE A 184 -11.96 -3.82 11.54
N ASP A 185 -13.11 -4.48 11.60
CA ASP A 185 -13.40 -5.57 12.51
C ASP A 185 -13.72 -6.80 11.68
N ILE A 186 -12.93 -7.85 11.82
CA ILE A 186 -13.04 -9.08 11.04
C ILE A 186 -13.26 -10.23 12.00
N HIS A 187 -14.39 -10.89 11.87
CA HIS A 187 -14.76 -12.04 12.68
C HIS A 187 -14.26 -13.34 12.03
N GLU A 188 -13.98 -14.36 12.85
CA GLU A 188 -13.56 -15.69 12.39
C GLU A 188 -14.54 -16.36 11.41
N SER A 189 -15.83 -16.01 11.48
CA SER A 189 -16.85 -16.50 10.53
C SER A 189 -16.71 -15.94 9.11
N GLY A 190 -15.80 -14.98 8.91
CA GLY A 190 -15.65 -14.25 7.65
C GLY A 190 -16.53 -12.99 7.54
N TRP A 191 -17.42 -12.74 8.50
CA TRP A 191 -18.13 -11.47 8.59
C TRP A 191 -17.14 -10.34 8.90
N GLY A 192 -17.36 -9.17 8.30
CA GLY A 192 -16.49 -8.02 8.51
C GLY A 192 -17.22 -6.69 8.53
N LEU A 193 -16.59 -5.70 9.15
CA LEU A 193 -17.09 -4.33 9.23
C LEU A 193 -15.94 -3.35 9.04
N LEU A 194 -16.11 -2.42 8.10
CA LEU A 194 -15.32 -1.20 8.00
C LEU A 194 -16.13 -0.05 8.63
N ARG A 195 -15.49 0.72 9.50
CA ARG A 195 -16.02 1.97 10.06
C ARG A 195 -15.02 3.10 9.83
N HIS A 196 -15.52 4.19 9.27
CA HIS A 196 -14.80 5.43 9.11
C HIS A 196 -15.55 6.58 9.81
N LYS A 197 -14.80 7.52 10.37
CA LYS A 197 -15.30 8.79 10.92
C LYS A 197 -14.29 9.90 10.65
N GLY A 198 -14.78 11.10 10.34
CA GLY A 198 -13.95 12.29 10.14
C GLY A 198 -13.85 12.68 8.68
N PHE A 199 -13.17 13.77 8.36
CA PHE A 199 -13.07 14.27 6.99
C PHE A 199 -11.60 14.32 6.54
N HIS A 200 -11.30 13.65 5.43
CA HIS A 200 -10.03 13.76 4.73
C HIS A 200 -9.99 15.07 3.96
N ASP A 201 -9.51 16.14 4.61
CA ASP A 201 -9.35 17.47 4.02
C ASP A 201 -8.01 17.61 3.28
N HIS A 202 -7.77 16.69 2.34
CA HIS A 202 -6.61 16.70 1.47
C HIS A 202 -6.94 15.91 0.19
N PRO A 203 -6.30 16.22 -0.95
CA PRO A 203 -6.46 15.39 -2.14
C PRO A 203 -5.93 13.97 -1.87
N TRP A 204 -6.48 13.01 -2.60
CA TRP A 204 -6.02 11.63 -2.50
C TRP A 204 -4.64 11.48 -3.13
N PRO A 205 -3.67 10.83 -2.47
CA PRO A 205 -2.39 10.56 -3.07
C PRO A 205 -2.55 9.58 -4.25
N THR A 206 -1.83 9.82 -5.34
CA THR A 206 -1.73 8.87 -6.43
C THR A 206 -1.16 7.54 -5.92
N PRO A 207 -1.90 6.42 -6.05
CA PRO A 207 -1.49 5.15 -5.48
C PRO A 207 -0.22 4.63 -6.14
N LYS A 208 0.82 4.38 -5.32
CA LYS A 208 2.08 3.83 -5.84
C LYS A 208 1.92 2.41 -6.38
N LYS A 209 0.93 1.65 -5.96
CA LYS A 209 0.76 0.23 -6.29
C LYS A 209 -0.70 -0.05 -6.64
N PRO A 210 -0.98 -0.97 -7.57
CA PRO A 210 -2.34 -1.43 -7.81
C PRO A 210 -2.91 -2.08 -6.55
N ASP A 211 -4.20 -1.84 -6.31
CA ASP A 211 -4.98 -2.53 -5.29
C ASP A 211 -5.28 -3.98 -5.69
N ARG A 212 -5.96 -4.73 -4.83
CA ARG A 212 -6.19 -6.16 -5.03
C ARG A 212 -7.21 -6.43 -6.14
N LEU A 213 -8.20 -5.55 -6.31
CA LEU A 213 -9.16 -5.64 -7.42
C LEU A 213 -8.46 -5.40 -8.75
N ALA A 214 -7.67 -4.32 -8.86
CA ALA A 214 -6.86 -4.05 -10.04
C ALA A 214 -5.90 -5.21 -10.38
N LEU A 215 -5.23 -5.79 -9.38
CA LEU A 215 -4.38 -6.97 -9.58
C LEU A 215 -5.15 -8.21 -10.06
N SER A 216 -6.42 -8.36 -9.65
CA SER A 216 -7.27 -9.44 -10.13
C SER A 216 -7.64 -9.28 -11.61
N GLU A 217 -7.87 -8.04 -12.06
CA GLU A 217 -8.11 -7.72 -13.46
C GLU A 217 -6.85 -7.96 -14.31
N VAL A 218 -5.67 -7.57 -13.80
CA VAL A 218 -4.39 -7.91 -14.44
C VAL A 218 -4.23 -9.42 -14.54
N ALA A 219 -4.62 -10.17 -13.51
CA ALA A 219 -4.55 -11.62 -13.55
C ALA A 219 -5.47 -12.24 -14.62
N VAL A 220 -6.65 -11.65 -14.84
CA VAL A 220 -7.54 -12.05 -15.94
C VAL A 220 -6.87 -11.80 -17.30
N GLU A 221 -6.25 -10.64 -17.51
CA GLU A 221 -5.56 -10.34 -18.77
C GLU A 221 -4.33 -11.25 -19.01
N VAL A 222 -3.53 -11.49 -17.97
CA VAL A 222 -2.38 -12.41 -18.06
C VAL A 222 -2.83 -13.84 -18.38
N LYS A 223 -3.96 -14.29 -17.81
CA LYS A 223 -4.51 -15.63 -18.09
C LYS A 223 -4.98 -15.81 -19.54
N LYS A 224 -5.43 -14.75 -20.21
CA LYS A 224 -5.81 -14.82 -21.63
C LYS A 224 -4.61 -15.12 -22.54
N ASN A 225 -3.43 -14.60 -22.22
CA ASN A 225 -2.20 -14.89 -22.94
C ASN A 225 -1.00 -15.03 -21.97
N PRO A 226 -0.83 -16.21 -21.33
CA PRO A 226 0.22 -16.43 -20.35
C PRO A 226 1.65 -16.25 -20.91
N LYS A 227 1.81 -16.43 -22.22
CA LYS A 227 3.10 -16.28 -22.93
C LYS A 227 3.44 -14.83 -23.26
N ALA A 228 2.48 -13.90 -23.18
CA ALA A 228 2.73 -12.48 -23.42
C ALA A 228 3.80 -11.98 -22.44
N THR A 229 4.80 -11.28 -22.94
CA THR A 229 5.81 -10.59 -22.13
C THR A 229 5.20 -9.35 -21.46
N ALA A 230 5.86 -8.84 -20.42
CA ALA A 230 5.42 -7.59 -19.76
C ALA A 230 5.32 -6.43 -20.76
N LEU A 231 6.31 -6.28 -21.66
CA LEU A 231 6.28 -5.26 -22.69
C LEU A 231 5.08 -5.40 -23.63
N GLN A 232 4.72 -6.63 -24.03
CA GLN A 232 3.54 -6.89 -24.86
C GLN A 232 2.24 -6.56 -24.12
N LEU A 233 2.13 -6.91 -22.83
CA LEU A 233 0.97 -6.56 -22.00
C LEU A 233 0.84 -5.04 -21.81
N LYS A 234 1.97 -4.33 -21.70
CA LYS A 234 2.03 -2.87 -21.57
C LYS A 234 1.64 -2.15 -22.87
N ILE A 235 2.11 -2.62 -24.02
CA ILE A 235 1.76 -2.03 -25.31
C ILE A 235 0.33 -2.38 -25.70
N GLY A 236 -0.15 -3.56 -25.28
CA GLY A 236 -1.42 -4.15 -25.69
C GLY A 236 -1.31 -4.88 -27.03
N ASN A 237 -2.36 -5.62 -27.39
CA ASN A 237 -2.40 -6.35 -28.66
C ASN A 237 -2.61 -5.38 -29.83
N THR A 238 -1.64 -5.30 -30.74
CA THR A 238 -1.71 -4.50 -31.98
C THR A 238 -2.29 -5.26 -33.17
N GLY A 239 -2.73 -6.50 -32.97
CA GLY A 239 -3.00 -7.47 -34.04
C GLY A 239 -4.39 -7.42 -34.69
N ARG A 240 -5.34 -6.64 -34.18
CA ARG A 240 -6.69 -6.50 -34.78
C ARG A 240 -7.01 -5.02 -34.93
N ALA A 241 -7.17 -4.58 -36.18
CA ALA A 241 -7.42 -3.17 -36.53
C ALA A 241 -8.74 -2.63 -35.93
N ASP A 242 -9.66 -3.52 -35.54
CA ASP A 242 -11.04 -3.18 -35.19
C ASP A 242 -11.34 -3.26 -33.68
N GLU A 243 -10.36 -3.63 -32.84
CA GLU A 243 -10.52 -3.69 -31.39
C GLU A 243 -9.65 -2.62 -30.71
N PRO A 244 -10.17 -1.90 -29.69
CA PRO A 244 -9.36 -0.97 -28.92
C PRO A 244 -8.18 -1.71 -28.28
N ILE A 245 -6.99 -1.14 -28.37
CA ILE A 245 -5.78 -1.67 -27.76
C ILE A 245 -6.02 -1.69 -26.25
N LYS A 246 -6.19 -2.90 -25.68
CA LYS A 246 -6.31 -3.08 -24.24
C LYS A 246 -4.91 -3.19 -23.65
N SER A 247 -4.48 -2.17 -22.92
CA SER A 247 -3.24 -2.18 -22.16
C SER A 247 -3.53 -2.45 -20.69
N VAL A 248 -2.65 -3.21 -20.01
CA VAL A 248 -2.72 -3.32 -18.55
C VAL A 248 -2.43 -1.99 -17.85
N VAL A 249 -1.87 -0.99 -18.54
CA VAL A 249 -1.68 0.37 -18.01
C VAL A 249 -3.02 1.06 -17.76
N ASP A 250 -4.06 0.70 -18.52
CA ASP A 250 -5.41 1.24 -18.34
C ASP A 250 -6.08 0.73 -17.06
N ILE A 251 -5.66 -0.44 -16.56
CA ILE A 251 -6.11 -0.99 -15.27
C ILE A 251 -5.50 -0.18 -14.12
N HIS A 252 -4.20 0.12 -14.20
CA HIS A 252 -3.53 0.96 -13.22
C HIS A 252 -2.26 1.59 -13.80
N GLU A 253 -2.14 2.91 -13.71
CA GLU A 253 -1.04 3.72 -14.28
C GLU A 253 0.37 3.19 -13.94
N SER A 254 0.55 2.77 -12.69
CA SER A 254 1.80 2.22 -12.18
C SER A 254 2.32 0.96 -12.90
N LEU A 255 1.47 0.27 -13.68
CA LEU A 255 1.85 -0.85 -14.54
C LEU A 255 2.55 -0.40 -15.84
N GLY A 256 2.61 0.91 -16.10
CA GLY A 256 3.49 1.48 -17.11
C GLY A 256 4.98 1.27 -16.78
N ASN A 257 5.32 0.97 -15.52
CA ASN A 257 6.66 0.54 -15.13
C ASN A 257 6.88 -0.94 -15.49
N ASP A 258 7.80 -1.21 -16.41
CA ASP A 258 8.03 -2.56 -16.94
C ASP A 258 8.53 -3.55 -15.87
N ASP A 259 9.43 -3.12 -14.97
CA ASP A 259 9.93 -3.98 -13.90
C ASP A 259 8.81 -4.38 -12.93
N ARG A 260 7.93 -3.45 -12.61
CA ARG A 260 6.76 -3.71 -11.76
C ARG A 260 5.78 -4.66 -12.44
N LEU A 261 5.51 -4.47 -13.73
CA LEU A 261 4.64 -5.35 -14.48
C LEU A 261 5.24 -6.76 -14.60
N ARG A 262 6.55 -6.89 -14.85
CA ARG A 262 7.27 -8.17 -14.81
C ARG A 262 7.14 -8.86 -13.45
N TYR A 263 7.26 -8.10 -12.36
CA TYR A 263 7.09 -8.62 -11.01
C TYR A 263 5.70 -9.21 -10.80
N TYR A 264 4.63 -8.44 -11.05
CA TYR A 264 3.27 -8.92 -10.85
C TYR A 264 2.89 -10.06 -11.80
N ARG A 265 3.29 -9.98 -13.07
CA ARG A 265 3.11 -11.07 -14.03
C ARG A 265 3.71 -12.38 -13.51
N ARG A 266 4.94 -12.33 -12.98
CA ARG A 266 5.60 -13.51 -12.41
C ARG A 266 4.82 -14.08 -11.22
N GLN A 267 4.37 -13.22 -10.30
CA GLN A 267 3.56 -13.65 -9.16
C GLN A 267 2.25 -14.30 -9.61
N ILE A 268 1.56 -13.70 -10.59
CA ILE A 268 0.32 -14.24 -11.15
C ILE A 268 0.56 -15.60 -11.81
N LEU A 269 1.59 -15.72 -12.64
CA LEU A 269 1.89 -16.99 -13.31
C LEU A 269 2.27 -18.07 -12.31
N ASN A 270 3.08 -17.75 -11.29
CA ASN A 270 3.43 -18.70 -10.24
C ASN A 270 2.18 -19.20 -9.50
N ASN A 271 1.23 -18.32 -9.17
CA ASN A 271 -0.03 -18.69 -8.50
C ASN A 271 -1.03 -19.43 -9.41
N VAL A 272 -0.83 -19.40 -10.74
CA VAL A 272 -1.71 -20.03 -11.73
C VAL A 272 -1.15 -21.37 -12.21
N VAL A 273 0.18 -21.52 -12.22
CA VAL A 273 0.89 -22.73 -12.64
C VAL A 273 1.12 -23.67 -11.46
N ASP A 274 1.33 -23.14 -10.26
CA ASP A 274 1.47 -23.91 -9.03
C ASP A 274 0.25 -23.62 -8.14
N GLY A 275 -0.45 -24.66 -7.66
CA GLY A 275 -1.65 -24.52 -6.82
C GLY A 275 -1.44 -23.76 -5.49
N PRO A 276 -2.46 -23.66 -4.62
CA PRO A 276 -2.56 -22.67 -3.53
C PRO A 276 -1.59 -22.88 -2.35
N GLU A 277 -0.57 -23.72 -2.46
CA GLU A 277 0.39 -24.00 -1.39
C GLU A 277 1.80 -23.56 -1.77
N LYS A 278 2.09 -22.27 -1.62
CA LYS A 278 3.46 -21.83 -1.32
C LYS A 278 3.43 -20.95 -0.07
N MET A 279 3.93 -21.54 1.02
CA MET A 279 4.29 -20.84 2.24
C MET A 279 5.37 -19.80 1.88
N ASN A 280 5.12 -18.55 2.23
CA ASN A 280 6.06 -17.47 2.01
C ASN A 280 7.28 -17.64 2.94
N GLY A 281 8.38 -18.16 2.41
CA GLY A 281 9.66 -18.22 3.10
C GLY A 281 10.79 -18.38 2.11
N GLY A 282 11.74 -17.44 2.07
CA GLY A 282 12.84 -17.43 1.10
C GLY A 282 13.80 -18.63 1.13
N GLY A 283 13.62 -19.58 2.06
CA GLY A 283 14.34 -20.86 2.10
C GLY A 283 13.65 -21.97 1.30
N ASP A 284 12.31 -21.99 1.24
CA ASP A 284 11.55 -23.08 0.61
C ASP A 284 11.64 -23.05 -0.92
N ASN A 285 11.97 -21.90 -1.50
CA ASN A 285 12.19 -21.77 -2.93
C ASN A 285 13.40 -22.59 -3.42
N PHE A 286 14.46 -22.70 -2.61
CA PHE A 286 15.66 -23.46 -3.01
C PHE A 286 15.37 -24.96 -3.15
N LEU A 287 14.64 -25.55 -2.18
CA LEU A 287 14.23 -26.96 -2.26
C LEU A 287 13.25 -27.20 -3.42
N HIS A 288 12.34 -26.26 -3.67
CA HIS A 288 11.44 -26.34 -4.82
C HIS A 288 12.20 -26.26 -6.15
N ASP A 289 13.20 -25.39 -6.25
CA ASP A 289 14.07 -25.28 -7.42
C ASP A 289 14.87 -26.58 -7.63
N MET A 290 15.35 -27.23 -6.56
CA MET A 290 16.01 -28.54 -6.63
C MET A 290 15.08 -29.63 -7.17
N PHE A 291 13.80 -29.66 -6.77
CA PHE A 291 12.82 -30.60 -7.34
C PHE A 291 12.59 -30.32 -8.84
N GLN A 292 12.47 -29.06 -9.24
CA GLN A 292 12.34 -28.71 -10.66
C GLN A 292 13.59 -29.07 -11.49
N TRP A 293 14.79 -28.92 -10.92
CA TRP A 293 16.04 -29.33 -11.57
C TRP A 293 16.10 -30.83 -11.76
N LEU A 294 15.68 -31.60 -10.75
CA LEU A 294 15.59 -33.05 -10.83
C LEU A 294 14.63 -33.51 -11.95
N GLU A 295 13.44 -32.90 -12.03
CA GLU A 295 12.47 -33.19 -13.11
C GLU A 295 13.00 -32.87 -14.51
N LYS A 296 13.92 -31.90 -14.60
CA LYS A 296 14.58 -31.50 -15.85
C LYS A 296 15.87 -32.30 -16.15
N GLY A 297 16.16 -33.33 -15.36
CA GLY A 297 17.29 -34.25 -15.59
C GLY A 297 18.62 -33.79 -15.01
N LEU A 298 18.61 -32.88 -14.02
CA LEU A 298 19.79 -32.48 -13.27
C LEU A 298 19.76 -33.15 -11.89
N HIS A 299 20.53 -34.23 -11.75
CA HIS A 299 20.53 -35.09 -10.57
C HIS A 299 21.56 -34.64 -9.54
N ILE A 300 21.23 -34.73 -8.25
CA ILE A 300 22.21 -34.52 -7.16
C ILE A 300 23.04 -35.79 -7.02
N ILE A 301 24.37 -35.66 -7.10
CA ILE A 301 25.32 -36.77 -6.99
C ILE A 301 26.14 -36.74 -5.71
N SER A 302 26.25 -35.57 -5.06
CA SER A 302 26.91 -35.40 -3.76
C SER A 302 26.32 -34.20 -3.04
N ASP A 303 26.16 -34.31 -1.73
CA ASP A 303 25.84 -33.18 -0.86
C ASP A 303 26.62 -33.25 0.46
N SER A 304 26.97 -32.08 0.99
CA SER A 304 27.55 -31.91 2.32
C SER A 304 26.84 -30.78 3.03
N TRP A 305 26.57 -31.02 4.31
CA TRP A 305 25.95 -30.08 5.23
C TRP A 305 26.89 -29.69 6.37
N THR A 306 28.16 -30.13 6.28
CA THR A 306 29.18 -29.82 7.27
C THR A 306 29.53 -28.35 7.19
N LYS A 307 29.50 -27.67 8.35
CA LYS A 307 29.76 -26.23 8.43
C LYS A 307 31.15 -25.88 7.91
N GLY A 308 31.23 -25.08 6.85
CA GLY A 308 32.47 -24.70 6.17
C GLY A 308 32.87 -25.59 4.99
N GLU A 309 32.09 -26.63 4.71
CA GLU A 309 32.26 -27.57 3.59
C GLU A 309 30.91 -27.86 2.91
N GLU A 310 29.94 -26.96 3.04
CA GLU A 310 28.61 -27.12 2.45
C GLU A 310 28.71 -27.10 0.93
N HIS A 311 28.23 -28.16 0.28
CA HIS A 311 28.19 -28.24 -1.17
C HIS A 311 27.03 -29.09 -1.65
N PHE A 312 26.57 -28.81 -2.87
CA PHE A 312 25.74 -29.71 -3.66
C PHE A 312 26.43 -29.87 -5.01
N THR A 313 26.60 -31.10 -5.45
CA THR A 313 27.13 -31.42 -6.78
C THR A 313 26.03 -32.02 -7.60
N PHE A 314 25.83 -31.45 -8.79
CA PHE A 314 24.79 -31.86 -9.72
C PHE A 314 25.40 -32.48 -10.98
N GLN A 315 24.67 -33.38 -11.61
CA GLN A 315 25.08 -34.04 -12.84
C GLN A 315 23.87 -34.39 -13.71
N THR A 316 23.98 -34.14 -15.01
CA THR A 316 23.02 -34.67 -15.99
C THR A 316 23.44 -36.06 -16.46
N ASP A 317 22.50 -36.85 -17.01
CA ASP A 317 22.82 -38.15 -17.62
C ASP A 317 23.93 -38.06 -18.66
N TRP A 318 23.92 -36.99 -19.47
CA TRP A 318 24.97 -36.75 -20.46
C TRP A 318 26.34 -36.55 -19.80
N MET A 319 26.43 -35.74 -18.75
CA MET A 319 27.67 -35.52 -18.00
C MET A 319 28.19 -36.82 -17.36
N SER A 320 27.30 -37.68 -16.86
CA SER A 320 27.65 -39.00 -16.31
C SER A 320 28.25 -39.91 -17.38
N GLN A 321 27.64 -39.94 -18.56
CA GLN A 321 28.13 -40.74 -19.68
C GLN A 321 29.49 -40.25 -20.21
N ARG A 322 29.74 -38.93 -20.21
CA ARG A 322 31.04 -38.37 -20.64
C ARG A 322 32.20 -38.80 -19.74
N LEU A 323 31.98 -39.01 -18.43
CA LEU A 323 33.03 -39.48 -17.52
C LEU A 323 33.54 -40.88 -17.85
N LEU A 324 32.68 -41.72 -18.41
CA LEU A 324 33.00 -43.11 -18.76
C LEU A 324 33.44 -43.25 -20.23
N GLU A 325 33.33 -42.19 -21.02
CA GLU A 325 33.68 -42.20 -22.43
C GLU A 325 35.21 -42.23 -22.61
N ARG A 326 35.68 -43.19 -23.41
CA ARG A 326 37.09 -43.33 -23.78
C ARG A 326 37.31 -42.76 -25.17
N SER A 327 38.37 -41.98 -25.36
CA SER A 327 38.73 -41.49 -26.69
C SER A 327 39.13 -42.65 -27.60
N GLY A 328 38.67 -42.61 -28.86
CA GLY A 328 39.00 -43.62 -29.87
C GLY A 328 40.50 -43.74 -30.14
N GLU A 329 41.27 -42.67 -29.91
CA GLU A 329 42.72 -42.71 -29.88
C GLU A 329 43.23 -42.96 -28.45
N GLY A 330 43.68 -44.19 -28.20
CA GLY A 330 44.59 -44.46 -27.07
C GLY A 330 43.97 -44.80 -25.72
N ASN A 331 42.69 -45.16 -25.63
CA ASN A 331 42.09 -45.71 -24.41
C ASN A 331 42.16 -44.76 -23.19
N LYS A 332 42.24 -43.44 -23.44
CA LYS A 332 42.29 -42.41 -22.40
C LYS A 332 40.87 -42.01 -22.01
N LEU A 333 40.63 -41.97 -20.69
CA LEU A 333 39.41 -41.41 -20.12
C LEU A 333 39.35 -39.89 -20.37
N TYR A 334 38.14 -39.36 -20.54
CA TYR A 334 37.90 -37.93 -20.67
C TYR A 334 38.56 -37.12 -19.54
N SER A 335 39.40 -36.15 -19.91
CA SER A 335 40.20 -35.33 -18.98
C SER A 335 39.83 -33.84 -18.98
N GLY A 336 38.74 -33.47 -19.66
CA GLY A 336 38.22 -32.10 -19.66
C GLY A 336 37.45 -31.87 -18.37
N GLY A 337 38.13 -31.41 -17.32
CA GLY A 337 37.61 -31.34 -15.95
C GLY A 337 36.12 -30.96 -15.80
N LEU A 338 35.49 -31.51 -14.76
CA LEU A 338 34.12 -31.17 -14.38
C LEU A 338 33.99 -29.66 -14.29
N ILE A 339 33.04 -29.08 -15.05
CA ILE A 339 32.65 -27.69 -14.88
C ILE A 339 31.92 -27.63 -13.53
N SER A 340 32.64 -27.24 -12.48
CA SER A 340 32.06 -26.78 -11.23
C SER A 340 31.88 -25.27 -11.31
N ASP A 341 30.67 -24.79 -11.16
CA ASP A 341 30.35 -23.39 -10.87
C ASP A 341 30.54 -23.05 -9.38
#